data_AF-A0A354ZAF6-F1
#
_entry.id   AF-A0A354ZAF6-F1
#
_cell.length_a   1.000
_cell.length_b   1.000
_cell.length_c   1.000
_cell.angle_alpha   90.00
_cell.angle_beta   90.00
_cell.angle_gamma   90.00
#
_symmetry.space_group_name_H-M   'P 1'
#
loop_
_entity.id
_entity.type
_entity.pdbx_description
1 polymer ?
#
loop_
_entity_poly.entity_id
_entity_poly.type
_entity_poly.pdbx_seq_one_letter_code
_entity_poly.pdbx_strand_id
1 'polypeptide(L)'
;FTTVRDLGAQGQSAQAVRDAIDAGLAIGPRVVAAGKSISIIGGHADVTGFRPEVTEVLSTGACTGATECAARVRALSRGGADVIKFTAT
;
A
#
# COMPACT_ATOMS: atom_id res chain seq x y z
N PHE A 1 -5.97 21.22 6.49
CA PHE A 1 -5.59 20.77 5.13
C PHE A 1 -6.83 20.24 4.42
N THR A 2 -6.98 20.50 3.12
CA THR A 2 -8.18 20.12 2.33
C THR A 2 -7.91 18.96 1.36
N THR A 3 -6.65 18.63 1.10
CA THR A 3 -6.24 17.46 0.34
C THR A 3 -4.99 16.88 0.97
N VAL A 4 -4.91 15.55 1.04
CA VAL A 4 -3.78 14.80 1.59
C VAL A 4 -3.40 13.65 0.67
N ARG A 5 -2.16 13.20 0.78
CA ARG A 5 -1.69 12.00 0.08
C ARG A 5 -1.26 10.96 1.11
N ASP A 6 -2.06 9.91 1.27
CA ASP A 6 -1.76 8.77 2.12
C ASP A 6 -0.77 7.85 1.39
N LEU A 7 0.38 7.61 2.00
CA LEU A 7 1.50 6.89 1.40
C LEU A 7 1.77 5.53 2.04
N GLY A 8 0.81 4.97 2.77
CA GLY A 8 1.00 3.66 3.39
C GLY A 8 -0.18 3.23 4.24
N ALA A 9 -0.90 2.21 3.77
CA ALA A 9 -2.03 1.64 4.46
C ALA A 9 -1.98 0.10 4.45
N GLN A 10 -2.60 -0.51 5.48
CA GLN A 10 -2.80 -1.96 5.52
C GLN A 10 -4.08 -2.32 4.76
N GLY A 11 -4.01 -3.32 3.89
CA GLY A 11 -5.14 -3.70 3.05
C GLY A 11 -5.62 -2.53 2.18
N GLN A 12 -6.94 -2.30 2.17
CA GLN A 12 -7.58 -1.21 1.43
C GLN A 12 -8.08 -0.08 2.34
N SER A 13 -7.53 0.08 3.55
CA SER A 13 -8.12 1.01 4.53
C SER A 13 -8.10 2.47 4.07
N ALA A 14 -7.01 2.94 3.46
CA ALA A 14 -6.94 4.31 2.93
C ALA A 14 -7.89 4.52 1.74
N GLN A 15 -8.02 3.52 0.85
CA GLN A 15 -8.99 3.56 -0.25
C GLN A 15 -10.42 3.61 0.29
N ALA A 16 -10.75 2.76 1.28
CA ALA A 16 -12.08 2.74 1.87
C ALA A 16 -12.44 4.07 2.56
N VAL A 17 -11.48 4.69 3.25
CA VAL A 17 -11.68 6.03 3.85
C VAL A 17 -11.85 7.10 2.76
N ARG A 18 -11.01 7.08 1.71
CA ARG A 18 -11.16 7.97 0.55
C ARG A 18 -12.56 7.84 -0.04
N ASP A 19 -12.96 6.62 -0.38
CA ASP A 19 -14.23 6.33 -1.06
C ASP A 19 -15.43 6.72 -0.18
N ALA A 20 -15.35 6.52 1.14
CA ALA A 20 -16.37 6.97 2.08
C ALA A 20 -16.47 8.50 2.15
N ILE A 21 -15.35 9.22 2.14
CA ILE A 21 -15.34 10.69 2.09
C ILE A 21 -15.90 11.19 0.76
N ASP A 22 -15.46 10.61 -0.36
CA ASP A 22 -15.90 10.99 -1.71
C ASP A 22 -17.41 10.72 -1.91
N ALA A 23 -17.94 9.68 -1.26
CA ALA A 23 -19.38 9.38 -1.22
C ALA A 23 -20.18 10.23 -0.21
N GLY A 24 -19.53 11.11 0.56
CA GLY A 24 -20.18 11.93 1.57
C GLY A 24 -20.62 11.16 2.83
N LEU A 25 -20.14 9.93 3.03
CA LEU A 25 -20.44 9.09 4.19
C LEU A 25 -19.59 9.45 5.42
N ALA A 26 -18.50 10.18 5.23
CA ALA A 26 -17.63 10.67 6.29
C ALA A 26 -17.11 12.09 5.98
N ILE A 27 -16.84 12.88 7.02
CA ILE A 27 -16.21 14.20 6.87
C ILE A 27 -14.69 14.01 6.84
N GLY A 28 -14.04 14.52 5.78
CA GLY A 28 -12.59 14.48 5.66
C GLY A 28 -12.06 15.27 4.46
N PRO A 29 -10.73 15.36 4.29
CA PRO A 29 -10.12 15.96 3.12
C PRO A 29 -10.26 15.04 1.89
N ARG A 30 -10.00 15.57 0.69
CA ARG A 30 -9.74 14.71 -0.48
C ARG A 30 -8.48 13.86 -0.21
N VAL A 31 -8.57 12.55 -0.41
CA VAL A 31 -7.45 11.62 -0.16
C VAL A 31 -6.94 11.06 -1.48
N VAL A 32 -5.63 11.13 -1.71
CA VAL A 32 -4.92 10.38 -2.75
C VAL A 32 -4.21 9.21 -2.08
N ALA A 33 -4.65 7.97 -2.30
CA ALA A 33 -4.23 6.81 -1.53
C ALA A 33 -3.25 5.91 -2.30
N ALA A 34 -2.09 5.62 -1.71
CA ALA A 34 -1.12 4.69 -2.28
C ALA A 34 -1.44 3.20 -2.02
N GLY A 35 -2.24 2.93 -0.98
CA GLY A 35 -2.39 1.58 -0.45
C GLY A 35 -1.11 1.08 0.21
N LYS A 36 -0.85 -0.23 0.08
CA LYS A 36 0.37 -0.83 0.63
C LYS A 36 1.61 -0.39 -0.16
N SER A 37 2.64 0.07 0.55
CA SER A 37 3.95 0.37 -0.06
C SER A 37 4.64 -0.91 -0.52
N ILE A 38 5.30 -0.84 -1.68
CA ILE A 38 6.18 -1.89 -2.21
C ILE A 38 7.57 -1.79 -1.56
N SER A 39 8.22 -2.92 -1.29
CA SER A 39 9.63 -2.98 -0.92
C SER A 39 10.30 -4.20 -1.53
N ILE A 40 11.62 -4.29 -1.37
CA ILE A 40 12.34 -5.56 -1.53
C ILE A 40 12.02 -6.52 -0.37
N ILE A 41 12.41 -7.78 -0.51
CA ILE A 41 12.38 -8.77 0.57
C ILE A 41 13.25 -8.27 1.73
N GLY A 42 12.68 -8.18 2.93
CA GLY A 42 13.35 -7.63 4.11
C GLY A 42 13.52 -6.12 4.13
N GLY A 43 12.96 -5.40 3.14
CA GLY A 43 13.02 -3.95 3.05
C GLY A 43 12.09 -3.25 4.05
N HIS A 44 12.14 -1.90 4.08
CA HIS A 44 11.45 -1.11 5.10
C HIS A 44 9.91 -1.29 5.14
N ALA A 45 9.28 -1.59 4.00
CA ALA A 45 7.83 -1.85 3.93
C ALA A 45 7.46 -3.35 3.95
N ASP A 46 8.42 -4.24 4.18
CA ASP A 46 8.18 -5.67 4.34
C ASP A 46 7.96 -6.04 5.81
N VAL A 47 7.43 -7.24 6.04
CA VAL A 47 7.33 -7.81 7.38
C VAL A 47 8.69 -8.38 7.77
N THR A 48 9.27 -7.85 8.84
CA THR A 48 10.56 -8.29 9.39
C THR A 48 10.48 -8.44 10.90
N GLY A 49 11.50 -9.07 11.52
CA GLY A 49 11.59 -9.21 12.97
C GLY A 49 10.83 -10.40 13.59
N PHE A 50 10.17 -11.22 12.76
CA PHE A 50 9.52 -12.46 13.19
C PHE A 50 10.32 -13.71 12.82
N ARG A 51 9.95 -14.86 13.42
CA ARG A 51 10.45 -16.17 13.00
C ARG A 51 10.12 -16.42 11.51
N PRO A 52 10.96 -17.14 10.75
CA PRO A 52 10.79 -17.34 9.31
C PRO A 52 9.38 -17.78 8.89
N GLU A 53 8.81 -18.74 9.61
CA GLU A 53 7.46 -19.28 9.34
C GLU A 53 6.34 -18.27 9.57
N VAL A 54 6.54 -17.27 10.43
CA VAL A 54 5.57 -16.19 10.66
C VAL A 54 5.71 -15.13 9.58
N THR A 55 6.94 -14.80 9.19
CA THR A 55 7.21 -13.86 8.10
C THR A 55 6.63 -14.35 6.78
N GLU A 56 6.75 -15.65 6.49
CA GLU A 56 6.21 -16.26 5.27
C GLU A 56 4.68 -16.10 5.14
N VAL A 57 3.96 -16.16 6.26
CA VAL A 57 2.49 -15.99 6.28
C VAL A 57 2.07 -14.52 6.18
N LEU A 58 2.88 -13.60 6.71
CA LEU A 58 2.52 -12.18 6.81
C LEU A 58 3.06 -11.31 5.65
N SER A 59 4.13 -11.74 4.98
CA SER A 59 4.74 -10.96 3.90
C SER A 59 3.80 -10.83 2.70
N THR A 60 3.51 -9.59 2.33
CA THR A 60 2.47 -9.28 1.34
C THR A 60 2.83 -8.10 0.42
N GLY A 61 3.99 -7.46 0.65
CA GLY A 61 4.42 -6.26 -0.08
C GLY A 61 5.77 -6.37 -0.80
N ALA A 62 6.50 -7.46 -0.57
CA ALA A 62 7.81 -7.66 -1.18
C ALA A 62 7.71 -8.03 -2.67
N CYS A 63 8.72 -7.62 -3.44
CA CYS A 63 8.99 -8.11 -4.78
C CYS A 63 10.50 -8.13 -5.06
N THR A 64 10.94 -8.96 -6.00
CA THR A 64 12.30 -8.98 -6.53
C THR A 64 12.32 -8.90 -8.06
N GLY A 65 13.11 -7.98 -8.59
CA GLY A 65 13.23 -7.74 -10.03
C GLY A 65 12.06 -6.99 -10.67
N ALA A 66 12.30 -6.49 -11.89
CA ALA A 66 11.38 -5.58 -12.57
C ALA A 66 10.00 -6.19 -12.86
N THR A 67 9.95 -7.46 -13.29
CA THR A 67 8.70 -8.13 -13.67
C THR A 67 7.78 -8.33 -12.48
N GLU A 68 8.31 -8.79 -11.33
CA GLU A 68 7.50 -9.01 -10.13
C GLU A 68 7.02 -7.67 -9.56
N CYS A 69 7.89 -6.67 -9.46
CA CYS A 69 7.49 -5.35 -8.98
C CYS A 69 6.46 -4.67 -9.90
N ALA A 70 6.55 -4.86 -11.22
CA ALA A 70 5.51 -4.40 -12.15
C ALA A 70 4.18 -5.15 -11.99
N ALA A 71 4.21 -6.45 -11.62
CA ALA A 71 3.00 -7.19 -11.27
C ALA A 71 2.35 -6.64 -9.98
N ARG A 72 3.17 -6.29 -8.98
CA ARG A 72 2.69 -5.64 -7.74
C ARG A 72 2.06 -4.27 -8.00
N VAL A 73 2.67 -3.44 -8.84
CA VAL A 73 2.07 -2.16 -9.28
C VAL A 73 0.68 -2.37 -9.88
N ARG A 74 0.54 -3.34 -10.79
CA ARG A 74 -0.76 -3.66 -11.42
C ARG A 74 -1.79 -4.18 -10.41
N ALA A 75 -1.36 -4.97 -9.41
CA ALA A 75 -2.23 -5.44 -8.35
C ALA A 75 -2.75 -4.28 -7.47
N LEU A 76 -1.87 -3.36 -7.08
CA LEU A 76 -2.26 -2.17 -6.31
C LEU A 76 -3.17 -1.22 -7.10
N SER A 77 -2.88 -1.02 -8.38
CA SER A 77 -3.76 -0.24 -9.27
C SER A 77 -5.14 -0.88 -9.40
N ARG A 78 -5.23 -2.21 -9.56
CA ARG A 78 -6.51 -2.94 -9.53
C ARG A 78 -7.25 -2.76 -8.20
N GLY A 79 -6.51 -2.70 -7.09
CA GLY A 79 -7.03 -2.44 -5.75
C GLY A 79 -7.40 -0.97 -5.48
N GLY A 80 -7.44 -0.12 -6.51
CA GLY A 80 -7.89 1.26 -6.39
C GLY A 80 -6.86 2.23 -5.83
N ALA A 81 -5.56 1.91 -5.84
CA ALA A 81 -4.52 2.88 -5.52
C ALA A 81 -4.44 3.99 -6.57
N ASP A 82 -4.35 5.24 -6.13
CA ASP A 82 -4.20 6.43 -6.99
C ASP A 82 -2.74 6.66 -7.39
N VAL A 83 -1.82 6.26 -6.53
CA VAL A 83 -0.37 6.40 -6.70
C VAL A 83 0.33 5.14 -6.18
N ILE A 84 1.60 4.94 -6.56
CA ILE A 84 2.42 3.86 -6.01
C ILE A 84 3.47 4.46 -5.07
N LYS A 85 3.54 3.93 -3.86
CA LYS A 85 4.65 4.15 -2.93
C LYS A 85 5.57 2.93 -2.95
N PHE A 86 6.87 3.19 -2.95
CA PHE A 86 7.88 2.17 -2.68
C PHE A 86 8.96 2.71 -1.73
N THR A 87 9.68 1.80 -1.10
CA THR A 87 10.89 2.09 -0.31
C THR A 87 12.11 1.75 -1.14
N ALA A 88 12.96 2.75 -1.39
CA ALA A 88 14.09 2.63 -2.32
C ALA A 88 15.32 1.92 -1.73
N THR A 89 15.34 1.69 -0.43
CA THR A 89 16.44 1.09 0.36
C THR A 89 16.00 -0.21 0.99
#